data_AF-A0A920Q8W6-F1
#
_entry.id   AF-A0A920Q8W6-F1
#
_cell.length_a   1.000
_cell.length_b   1.000
_cell.length_c   1.000
_cell.angle_alpha   90.00
_cell.angle_beta   90.00
_cell.angle_gamma   90.00
#
_symmetry.space_group_name_H-M   'P 1'
#
loop_
_entity.id
_entity.type
_entity.pdbx_description
1 polymer ?
#
loop_
_entity_poly.entity_id
_entity_poly.type
_entity_poly.pdbx_seq_one_letter_code
_entity_poly.pdbx_strand_id
1 'polypeptide(L)' 'MKLKILNFFELNEAFAAQSLTVLRDLKIVDLIEEKVNPNGGAIALGHPLGCSGTRILGTLLHEMV' A
#
# COMPACT_ATOMS: atom_id res chain seq x y z
N MET A 1 17.73 0.13 -5.49
CA MET A 1 16.80 1.18 -5.96
C MET A 1 16.38 2.02 -4.75
N LYS A 2 16.40 3.36 -4.80
CA LYS A 2 16.01 4.20 -3.65
C LYS A 2 14.47 4.33 -3.62
N LEU A 3 13.78 3.54 -2.80
CA LEU A 3 12.31 3.57 -2.72
C LEU A 3 11.76 4.82 -2.03
N LYS A 4 12.52 5.42 -1.10
CA LYS A 4 12.07 6.60 -0.33
C LYS A 4 11.79 7.86 -1.16
N ILE A 5 12.17 7.86 -2.44
CA ILE A 5 11.87 8.96 -3.39
C ILE A 5 10.40 8.97 -3.82
N LEU A 6 9.69 7.84 -3.67
CA LEU A 6 8.29 7.74 -4.04
C LEU A 6 7.42 8.50 -3.02
N ASN A 7 6.37 9.13 -3.52
CA ASN A 7 5.44 9.91 -2.71
C ASN A 7 4.45 9.01 -1.96
N PHE A 8 3.87 8.04 -2.66
CA PHE A 8 2.85 7.15 -2.11
C PHE A 8 3.10 5.69 -2.50
N PHE A 9 2.60 4.78 -1.67
CA PHE A 9 2.62 3.34 -1.85
C PHE A 9 1.23 2.78 -1.61
N GLU A 10 0.71 2.06 -2.59
CA GLU A 10 -0.47 1.20 -2.42
C GLU A 10 -0.02 -0.26 -2.42
N LEU A 11 -0.17 -0.93 -1.27
CA LEU A 11 0.15 -2.34 -1.06
C LEU A 11 -1.13 -3.08 -0.70
N ASN A 12 -1.49 -4.11 -1.48
CA ASN A 12 -2.64 -4.95 -1.17
C ASN A 12 -2.39 -5.76 0.12
N GLU A 13 -2.95 -5.28 1.23
CA GLU A 13 -2.82 -5.88 2.56
C GLU A 13 -3.57 -7.22 2.69
N ALA A 14 -3.03 -8.29 2.11
CA ALA A 14 -3.64 -9.62 2.22
C ALA A 14 -3.70 -10.07 3.69
N PHE A 15 -2.63 -9.82 4.45
CA PHE A 15 -2.57 -10.01 5.91
C PHE A 15 -1.65 -8.95 6.53
N ALA A 16 -1.93 -8.56 7.79
CA ALA A 16 -1.09 -7.60 8.51
C ALA A 16 0.36 -8.11 8.68
N ALA A 17 0.54 -9.37 9.07
CA ALA A 17 1.87 -9.97 9.27
C ALA A 17 2.70 -9.98 7.97
N GLN A 18 2.07 -10.31 6.84
CA GLN A 18 2.72 -10.28 5.52
C GLN A 18 3.07 -8.84 5.11
N SER A 19 2.15 -7.90 5.29
CA SER A 19 2.33 -6.50 4.89
C SER A 19 3.46 -5.84 5.67
N LEU A 20 3.47 -6.00 6.99
CA LEU A 20 4.54 -5.47 7.85
C LEU A 20 5.92 -6.06 7.50
N THR A 21 5.98 -7.34 7.13
CA THR A 21 7.23 -7.98 6.71
C THR A 21 7.76 -7.36 5.42
N VAL A 22 6.90 -7.19 4.41
CA VAL A 22 7.28 -6.52 3.15
C VAL A 22 7.78 -5.10 3.41
N LEU A 23 7.09 -4.31 4.24
CA LEU A 23 7.49 -2.93 4.52
C LEU A 23 8.83 -2.84 5.26
N ARG A 24 9.14 -3.80 6.14
CA ARG A 24 10.45 -3.91 6.81
C ARG A 24 11.55 -4.25 5.81
N ASP A 25 11.32 -5.24 4.94
CA ASP A 25 12.31 -5.67 3.95
C ASP A 25 12.59 -4.58 2.91
N LEU A 26 11.56 -3.81 2.54
CA LEU A 26 11.67 -2.63 1.67
C LEU A 26 12.25 -1.40 2.38
N LYS A 27 12.46 -1.46 3.70
CA LYS A 27 13.00 -0.37 4.54
C LYS A 27 12.19 0.93 4.45
N ILE A 28 10.86 0.80 4.43
CA ILE A 28 9.89 1.90 4.38
C ILE A 28 8.85 1.83 5.50
N VAL A 29 9.08 0.99 6.52
CA VAL A 29 8.18 0.87 7.69
C VAL A 29 8.00 2.19 8.44
N ASP A 30 9.01 3.07 8.39
CA ASP A 30 8.99 4.42 8.95
C ASP A 30 8.07 5.39 8.19
N LEU A 31 7.61 5.01 7.00
CA LEU A 31 6.75 5.83 6.14
C LEU A 31 5.28 5.37 6.15
N ILE A 32 4.92 4.43 7.03
CA ILE A 32 3.58 3.81 7.06
C ILE A 32 2.48 4.86 7.16
N GLU A 33 2.56 5.77 8.15
CA GLU A 33 1.47 6.71 8.43
C GLU A 33 1.31 7.80 7.35
N GLU A 34 2.40 8.16 6.67
CA GLU A 34 2.40 9.29 5.74
C GLU A 34 2.21 8.86 4.28
N LYS A 35 2.63 7.63 3.92
CA LYS A 35 2.81 7.25 2.51
C LYS A 35 2.26 5.88 2.13
N VAL A 36 1.91 5.02 3.07
CA VAL A 36 1.46 3.65 2.76
C VAL A 36 -0.04 3.53 3.02
N ASN A 37 -0.82 3.28 1.96
CA ASN A 37 -2.26 3.10 2.03
C ASN A 37 -3.01 4.22 2.80
N PRO A 38 -2.84 5.52 2.45
CA PRO A 38 -3.44 6.63 3.19
C PRO A 38 -4.97 6.55 3.27
N ASN A 39 -5.61 5.91 2.29
CA ASN A 39 -7.06 5.71 2.21
C ASN A 39 -7.51 4.33 2.72
N GLY A 40 -6.63 3.59 3.39
CA GLY A 40 -6.87 2.25 3.90
C GLY A 40 -6.59 1.15 2.87
N GLY A 41 -6.20 -0.03 3.37
CA GLY A 41 -5.89 -1.19 2.55
C GLY A 41 -6.96 -2.28 2.58
N ALA A 42 -6.60 -3.46 2.07
CA ALA A 42 -7.51 -4.59 1.91
C ALA A 42 -8.03 -5.17 3.24
N ILE A 43 -7.35 -4.92 4.37
CA ILE A 43 -7.84 -5.30 5.71
C ILE A 43 -9.14 -4.55 6.05
N ALA A 44 -9.22 -3.27 5.69
CA ALA A 44 -10.40 -2.43 5.96
C ALA A 44 -11.42 -2.48 4.81
N LEU A 45 -10.94 -2.44 3.56
CA LEU A 45 -11.78 -2.32 2.35
C LEU A 45 -12.20 -3.66 1.76
N GLY A 46 -11.65 -4.77 2.26
CA GLY A 46 -11.84 -6.09 1.72
C GLY A 46 -10.97 -6.39 0.49
N HIS A 47 -10.92 -7.68 0.13
CA HIS A 47 -10.08 -8.19 -0.95
C HIS A 47 -10.88 -9.04 -1.96
N PRO A 48 -11.71 -8.42 -2.82
CA PRO A 48 -12.26 -9.10 -3.99
C PRO A 48 -11.12 -9.39 -4.97
N LEU A 49 -10.68 -10.66 -5.04
CA LEU A 49 -9.43 -11.05 -5.72
C LEU A 49 -9.28 -10.43 -7.12
N GLY A 50 -10.31 -10.55 -7.97
CA GLY A 50 -10.27 -10.03 -9.34
C GLY A 50 -10.28 -8.51 -9.48
N CYS A 51 -10.80 -7.78 -8.49
CA CYS A 51 -10.92 -6.32 -8.52
C CYS A 51 -9.72 -5.61 -7.85
N SER A 52 -9.03 -6.30 -6.94
CA SER A 52 -8.05 -5.67 -6.05
C SER A 52 -6.89 -4.98 -6.76
N GLY A 53 -6.40 -5.51 -7.89
CA GLY A 53 -5.36 -4.88 -8.68
C GLY A 53 -5.77 -3.52 -9.25
N THR A 54 -6.95 -3.46 -9.88
CA THR A 54 -7.50 -2.19 -10.39
C THR A 54 -7.85 -1.24 -9.27
N ARG A 55 -8.33 -1.74 -8.12
CA ARG A 55 -8.64 -0.92 -6.94
C ARG A 55 -7.40 -0.17 -6.45
N ILE A 56 -6.31 -0.87 -6.12
CA ILE A 56 -5.10 -0.24 -5.58
C ILE A 56 -4.46 0.73 -6.58
N LEU A 57 -4.51 0.40 -7.88
CA LEU A 57 -4.02 1.30 -8.92
C LEU A 57 -4.87 2.57 -9.01
N GLY A 58 -6.20 2.42 -8.99
CA GLY A 58 -7.13 3.56 -9.02
C GLY A 58 -6.97 4.47 -7.81
N THR A 59 -6.86 3.89 -6.60
CA THR A 59 -6.60 4.63 -5.37
C THR A 59 -5.26 5.38 -5.46
N LEU A 60 -4.19 4.72 -5.91
CA LEU A 60 -2.88 5.36 -6.08
C LEU A 60 -2.94 6.54 -7.05
N LEU A 61 -3.59 6.37 -8.21
CA LEU A 61 -3.71 7.43 -9.21
C LEU A 61 -4.51 8.63 -8.68
N HIS A 62 -5.52 8.40 -7.85
CA HIS A 62 -6.29 9.48 -7.25
C HIS A 62 -5.47 10.27 -6.23
N GLU A 63 -4.62 9.60 -5.45
CA GLU A 63 -3.75 10.24 -4.45
C GLU A 63 -2.60 11.06 -5.09
N MET A 64 -2.28 10.80 -6.36
CA MET A 64 -1.21 11.50 -7.09
C MET A 64 -1.65 12.82 -7.74
N VAL A 65 -2.94 13.15 -7.70
CA VAL A 65 -3.53 14.37 -8.30
C VAL A 65 -3.85 15.39 -7.22
#